data_AF-A0A9D0LZA1-F1
#
_entry.id   AF-A0A9D0LZA1-F1
#
_cell.length_a   1.000
_cell.length_b   1.000
_cell.length_c   1.000
_cell.angle_alpha   90.00
_cell.angle_beta   90.00
_cell.angle_gamma   90.00
#
_symmetry.space_group_name_H-M   'P 1'
#
loop_
_entity.id
_entity.type
_entity.pdbx_description
1 polymer ?
#
loop_
_entity_poly.entity_id
_entity_poly.type
_entity_poly.pdbx_seq_one_letter_code
_entity_poly.pdbx_strand_id
1 'polypeptide(L)'
;MENEKWIPLEKYASKHKMSLYQVIQKVKREELRTEVEERNGRKVTYIVIDAEVSEPEGHSEAPKPTEEIQDYKAAYEALKEEFEAYKRKCEGKMNA
;
A
#
# COMPACT_ATOMS: atom_id res chain seq x y z
N MET A 1 -9.28 31.93 -0.01
CA MET A 1 -8.08 31.06 0.15
C MET A 1 -8.45 29.73 -0.47
N GLU A 2 -7.74 29.32 -1.52
CA GLU A 2 -8.07 28.13 -2.30
C GLU A 2 -8.07 26.89 -1.41
N ASN A 3 -9.22 26.21 -1.35
CA ASN A 3 -9.35 24.90 -0.73
C ASN A 3 -8.53 23.93 -1.59
N GLU A 4 -7.26 23.70 -1.25
CA GLU A 4 -6.44 22.64 -1.85
C GLU A 4 -7.09 21.29 -1.53
N LYS A 5 -8.03 20.87 -2.38
CA LYS A 5 -8.69 19.57 -2.29
C LYS A 5 -7.67 18.43 -2.45
N TRP A 6 -6.52 18.69 -3.07
CA TRP A 6 -5.53 17.68 -3.41
C TRP A 6 -4.15 18.05 -2.87
N ILE A 7 -3.51 17.11 -2.17
CA ILE A 7 -2.15 17.28 -1.64
C ILE A 7 -1.27 16.12 -2.11
N PRO A 8 -0.07 16.36 -2.68
CA PRO A 8 0.87 15.29 -3.02
C PRO A 8 1.21 14.42 -1.81
N LEU A 9 1.46 13.12 -2.02
CA LEU A 9 1.81 12.18 -0.94
C LEU A 9 2.93 12.70 -0.03
N GLU A 10 3.97 13.30 -0.61
CA GLU A 10 5.12 13.84 0.12
C GLU A 10 4.72 15.01 1.04
N LYS A 11 3.91 15.95 0.52
CA LYS A 11 3.40 17.10 1.28
C LYS A 11 2.46 16.65 2.40
N TYR A 12 1.67 15.60 2.16
CA TYR A 12 0.83 14.98 3.18
C TYR A 12 1.66 14.31 4.29
N ALA A 13 2.70 13.56 3.92
CA ALA A 13 3.62 12.93 4.87
C ALA A 13 4.25 13.96 5.82
N SER A 14 4.79 15.06 5.26
CA SER A 14 5.36 16.16 6.04
C SER A 14 4.34 16.85 6.93
N LYS A 15 3.13 17.11 6.42
CA LYS A 15 2.05 17.79 7.18
C LYS A 15 1.61 16.97 8.40
N HIS A 16 1.48 15.65 8.24
CA HIS A 16 1.01 14.75 9.30
C HIS A 16 2.14 14.09 10.10
N LYS A 17 3.39 14.55 9.93
CA LYS A 17 4.59 14.03 10.62
C LYS A 17 4.72 12.49 10.54
N MET A 18 4.39 11.93 9.39
CA MET A 18 4.47 10.49 9.13
C MET A 18 5.41 10.20 7.97
N SER A 19 5.97 8.99 7.90
CA SER A 19 6.82 8.60 6.78
C SER A 19 5.99 8.39 5.52
N LEU A 20 6.61 8.58 4.36
CA LEU A 20 5.95 8.31 3.07
C LEU A 20 5.45 6.85 3.00
N TYR A 21 6.19 5.91 3.61
CA TYR A 21 5.76 4.52 3.73
C TYR A 21 4.44 4.38 4.50
N GLN A 22 4.28 5.07 5.63
CA GLN A 22 3.03 5.06 6.40
C GLN A 22 1.87 5.65 5.60
N VAL A 23 2.11 6.72 4.84
CA VAL A 23 1.10 7.29 3.93
C VAL A 23 0.69 6.26 2.87
N ILE A 24 1.66 5.60 2.22
CA ILE A 24 1.39 4.56 1.22
C ILE A 24 0.60 3.39 1.83
N GLN A 25 0.92 2.96 3.05
CA GLN A 25 0.16 1.92 3.75
C GLN A 25 -1.30 2.35 3.98
N LYS A 26 -1.54 3.61 4.36
CA LYS A 26 -2.91 4.14 4.52
C LYS A 26 -3.67 4.17 3.19
N VAL A 27 -3.02 4.54 2.09
CA VAL A 27 -3.61 4.48 0.75
C VAL A 27 -3.95 3.04 0.35
N LYS A 28 -3.05 2.08 0.62
CA LYS A 28 -3.28 0.65 0.34
C LYS A 28 -4.43 0.05 1.17
N ARG A 29 -4.67 0.60 2.37
CA ARG A 29 -5.78 0.23 3.24
C ARG A 29 -7.08 0.98 2.90
N GLU A 30 -7.08 1.75 1.81
CA GLU A 30 -8.21 2.59 1.37
C GLU A 30 -8.65 3.65 2.40
N GLU A 31 -7.82 3.91 3.42
CA GLU A 31 -8.06 4.95 4.44
C GLU A 31 -7.86 6.37 3.88
N LEU A 32 -7.16 6.50 2.75
CA LEU A 32 -6.91 7.76 2.06
C LEU A 32 -7.32 7.61 0.60
N ARG A 33 -8.22 8.49 0.14
CA ARG A 33 -8.56 8.60 -1.28
C ARG A 33 -7.40 9.22 -2.02
N THR A 34 -7.04 8.62 -3.16
CA THR A 34 -5.97 9.14 -4.01
C THR A 34 -6.39 9.26 -5.45
N GLU A 35 -5.84 10.26 -6.13
CA GLU A 35 -5.96 10.45 -7.57
C GLU A 35 -4.55 10.53 -8.18
N VAL A 36 -4.37 9.91 -9.33
CA VAL A 36 -3.10 9.95 -10.07
C VAL A 36 -3.26 10.96 -11.20
N GLU A 37 -2.47 12.02 -11.16
CA GLU A 37 -2.46 13.04 -12.20
C GLU A 37 -1.10 13.05 -12.89
N GLU A 38 -1.11 13.19 -14.21
CA GLU A 38 0.12 13.29 -15.01
C GLU A 38 0.52 14.76 -15.13
N ARG A 39 1.57 15.16 -14.41
CA ARG A 39 2.08 16.52 -14.42
C ARG A 39 3.49 16.53 -14.98
N ASN A 40 3.73 17.30 -16.05
CA ASN A 40 5.03 17.42 -16.71
C ASN A 40 5.63 16.08 -17.17
N GLY A 41 4.79 15.15 -17.65
CA GLY A 41 5.20 13.81 -18.09
C GLY A 41 5.60 12.86 -16.95
N ARG A 42 5.27 13.20 -15.69
CA ARG A 42 5.48 12.35 -14.52
C ARG A 42 4.13 12.08 -13.85
N LYS A 43 3.88 10.82 -13.52
CA LYS A 43 2.70 10.40 -12.74
C LYS A 43 2.91 10.81 -11.28
N VAL A 44 2.07 11.70 -10.78
CA VAL A 44 2.10 12.17 -9.39
C VAL A 44 0.80 11.74 -8.72
N THR A 45 0.92 11.05 -7.58
CA THR A 45 -0.23 10.64 -6.79
C THR A 45 -0.55 11.70 -5.74
N TYR A 46 -1.79 12.15 -5.75
CA TYR A 46 -2.36 13.13 -4.83
C TYR A 46 -3.34 12.45 -3.87
N ILE A 47 -3.41 12.94 -2.64
CA ILE A 47 -4.43 12.60 -1.65
C ILE A 47 -5.56 13.61 -1.76
N VAL A 48 -6.78 13.10 -1.88
CA VAL A 48 -8.01 13.90 -1.89
C VAL A 48 -8.44 14.16 -0.45
N ILE A 49 -8.36 15.42 -0.04
CA ILE A 49 -8.80 15.91 1.26
C ILE A 49 -10.24 16.41 1.09
N ASP A 50 -11.17 15.48 1.02
CA ASP A 50 -12.55 15.79 1.37
C ASP A 50 -12.60 16.06 2.87
N ALA A 51 -13.34 17.09 3.29
CA ALA A 51 -13.34 17.63 4.66
C ALA A 51 -13.88 16.68 5.75
N GLU A 52 -14.02 15.40 5.44
CA GLU A 52 -14.55 14.35 6.31
C GLU A 52 -13.68 13.08 6.23
N VAL A 53 -12.35 13.22 6.35
CA VAL A 53 -11.55 12.07 6.80
C VAL A 53 -11.64 12.08 8.31
N SER A 54 -12.64 11.37 8.84
CA SER A 54 -12.76 11.04 10.25
C SER A 54 -11.39 10.64 10.77
N GLU A 55 -10.91 11.31 11.81
CA GLU A 55 -9.78 10.84 12.59
C GLU A 55 -10.00 9.34 12.85
N PRO A 56 -9.08 8.45 12.46
CA PRO A 56 -9.21 7.07 12.90
C PRO A 56 -9.01 7.12 14.41
N GLU A 57 -10.12 6.99 15.14
CA GLU A 57 -10.12 6.68 16.56
C GLU A 57 -9.06 5.62 16.80
N GLY A 58 -8.20 5.87 17.77
CA GLY A 58 -6.97 5.13 18.00
C GLY A 58 -7.16 3.61 17.98
N HIS A 59 -6.87 3.00 16.83
CA HIS A 59 -6.49 1.61 16.75
C HIS A 59 -5.02 1.56 16.39
N SER A 60 -4.20 1.81 17.42
CA SER A 60 -2.86 1.26 17.52
C SER A 60 -2.96 -0.26 17.59
N GLU A 61 -3.39 -0.92 16.52
CA GLU A 61 -2.98 -2.31 16.33
C GLU A 61 -1.46 -2.25 16.16
N ALA A 62 -0.77 -2.68 17.21
CA ALA A 62 0.66 -2.93 17.15
C ALA A 62 0.95 -3.68 15.84
N PRO A 63 2.01 -3.33 15.09
CA PRO A 63 2.39 -4.08 13.91
C PRO A 63 2.40 -5.55 14.30
N LYS A 64 1.59 -6.38 13.62
CA LYS A 64 1.63 -7.83 13.83
C LYS A 64 3.10 -8.22 13.73
N PRO A 65 3.66 -8.96 14.73
CA PRO A 65 5.03 -9.39 14.67
C PRO A 65 5.24 -10.03 13.30
N THR A 66 6.22 -9.54 12.55
CA THR A 66 6.66 -10.30 11.39
C THR A 66 7.19 -11.59 11.97
N GLU A 67 6.58 -12.73 11.65
CA GLU A 67 7.05 -14.02 12.11
C GLU A 67 8.52 -14.12 11.72
N GLU A 68 9.39 -14.14 12.72
CA GLU A 68 10.82 -14.18 12.51
C GLU A 68 11.13 -15.55 11.90
N ILE A 69 11.45 -15.55 10.60
CA ILE A 69 11.76 -16.78 9.87
C ILE A 69 13.09 -17.29 10.42
N GLN A 70 13.01 -18.28 11.32
CA GLN A 70 14.20 -18.89 11.93
C GLN A 70 15.01 -19.70 10.91
N ASP A 71 14.34 -20.28 9.91
CA ASP A 71 14.96 -21.05 8.82
C ASP A 71 14.50 -20.55 7.45
N TYR A 72 15.30 -19.65 6.87
CA TYR A 72 15.06 -19.07 5.56
C TYR A 72 15.08 -20.11 4.43
N LYS A 73 15.81 -21.21 4.60
CA LYS A 73 15.88 -22.25 3.56
C LYS A 73 14.56 -23.01 3.49
N ALA A 74 14.03 -23.41 4.64
CA ALA A 74 12.74 -24.09 4.72
C ALA A 74 11.59 -23.19 4.19
N ALA A 75 11.59 -21.90 4.57
CA ALA A 75 10.60 -20.95 4.07
C ALA A 75 10.68 -20.74 2.54
N TYR A 76 11.90 -20.69 1.99
CA TYR A 76 12.09 -20.59 0.54
C TYR A 76 11.61 -21.84 -0.20
N GLU A 77 11.91 -23.03 0.32
CA GLU A 77 11.46 -24.29 -0.29
C GLU A 77 9.93 -24.40 -0.31
N ALA A 78 9.26 -24.08 0.81
CA ALA A 78 7.81 -24.07 0.88
C ALA A 78 7.18 -23.08 -0.13
N LEU A 79 7.71 -21.86 -0.19
CA LEU A 79 7.22 -20.84 -1.13
C LEU A 79 7.45 -21.25 -2.59
N LYS A 80 8.58 -21.90 -2.88
CA LYS A 80 8.90 -22.41 -4.22
C LYS A 80 7.93 -23.50 -4.65
N GLU A 81 7.58 -24.42 -3.76
CA GLU A 81 6.59 -25.47 -4.05
C GLU A 81 5.20 -24.88 -4.36
N GLU A 82 4.74 -23.91 -3.56
CA GLU A 82 3.49 -23.20 -3.81
C GLU A 82 3.49 -22.50 -5.17
N PHE A 83 4.59 -21.82 -5.51
CA PHE A 83 4.74 -21.15 -6.80
C PHE A 83 4.70 -22.13 -7.98
N GLU A 84 5.38 -23.27 -7.88
CA GLU A 84 5.35 -24.30 -8.92
C GLU A 84 3.96 -24.92 -9.08
N ALA A 85 3.25 -25.19 -7.98
CA ALA A 85 1.88 -25.68 -8.00
C ALA A 85 0.93 -24.66 -8.66
N TYR A 86 1.07 -23.38 -8.30
CA TYR A 86 0.30 -22.30 -8.91
C TYR A 86 0.59 -22.17 -10.41
N LYS A 87 1.86 -22.23 -10.80
CA LYS A 87 2.27 -22.18 -12.21
C LYS A 87 1.66 -23.31 -13.03
N ARG A 88 1.70 -24.55 -12.54
CA ARG A 88 1.02 -25.70 -13.19
C ARG A 88 -0.48 -25.48 -13.34
N LYS A 89 -1.14 -24.92 -12.32
CA LYS A 89 -2.57 -24.59 -12.36
C LYS A 89 -2.91 -23.54 -13.41
N CYS A 90 -2.05 -22.55 -13.60
CA CYS A 90 -2.23 -21.52 -14.63
C CYS A 90 -1.96 -22.06 -16.03
N GLU A 91 -0.89 -22.86 -16.21
CA GLU A 91 -0.54 -23.47 -17.50
C GLU A 91 -1.59 -24.50 -17.97
N GLY A 92 -2.17 -25.26 -17.04
CA GLY A 92 -3.27 -26.19 -17.34
C GLY A 92 -4.60 -25.50 -17.72
N LYS A 93 -4.77 -24.22 -17.37
CA LYS A 93 -5.95 -23.42 -17.73
C LYS A 93 -5.81 -22.66 -19.05
N MET A 94 -4.62 -22.67 -19.67
CA MET A 94 -4.36 -21.99 -20.94
C MET A 94 -4.54 -22.92 -22.16
N ASN A 95 -4.79 -24.22 -21.94
CA ASN A 95 -4.98 -25.23 -22.98
C ASN A 95 -6.32 -25.99 -22.85
N ALA A 96 -7.30 -25.44 -22.13
CA ALA A 96 -8.64 -26.01 -21.96
C ALA A 96 -9.71 -25.06 -22.52
#